data_AF-A0A1X9MAH9-F1
#
_entry.id   AF-A0A1X9MAH9-F1
#
_cell.length_a   1.000
_cell.length_b   1.000
_cell.length_c   1.000
_cell.angle_alpha   90.00
_cell.angle_beta   90.00
_cell.angle_gamma   90.00
#
_symmetry.space_group_name_H-M   'P 1'
#
loop_
_entity.id
_entity.type
_entity.pdbx_description
1 polymer ?
#
loop_
_entity_poly.entity_id
_entity_poly.type
_entity_poly.pdbx_seq_one_letter_code
_entity_poly.pdbx_strand_id
1 'polypeptide(L)'
;MINRYREIRYLAWLFSIREPLEEILLATPFFRLSPKASILHNPEQSFRQFSILAPVRLQQFVLDSNEKARTSYIPELSLRKGQWQESNKPKELLRYSGVQVYDLNNYYGRMDLKDLSGMPWLSTHTIRVLLICLPKRSLRLFLSQKNPNMK
;
A
#
# COMPACT_ATOMS: atom_id res chain seq x y z
N MET A 1 10.79 11.01 17.22
CA MET A 1 10.99 12.46 17.04
C MET A 1 11.78 12.72 15.75
N ILE A 2 11.15 12.49 14.58
CA ILE A 2 11.76 12.66 13.24
C ILE A 2 11.63 14.10 12.71
N ASN A 3 10.67 14.87 13.25
CA ASN A 3 10.32 16.24 12.85
C ASN A 3 11.47 17.27 13.00
N ARG A 4 12.50 16.96 13.82
CA ARG A 4 13.57 17.92 14.13
C ARG A 4 14.75 17.93 13.14
N TYR A 5 14.80 17.00 12.19
CA TYR A 5 15.87 16.91 11.19
C TYR A 5 15.45 17.63 9.91
N ARG A 6 16.19 18.69 9.54
CA ARG A 6 15.88 19.53 8.36
C ARG A 6 16.05 18.77 7.03
N GLU A 7 16.80 17.68 7.08
CA GLU A 7 17.08 16.79 5.96
C GLU A 7 15.85 15.96 5.58
N ILE A 8 14.94 15.71 6.52
CA ILE A 8 13.78 14.86 6.30
C ILE A 8 12.67 15.67 5.64
N ARG A 9 12.36 15.32 4.40
CA ARG A 9 11.25 15.93 3.65
C ARG A 9 9.93 15.31 4.09
N TYR A 10 9.03 16.14 4.62
CA TYR A 10 7.66 15.74 5.00
C TYR A 10 6.82 15.12 3.88
N LEU A 11 7.17 15.42 2.63
CA LEU A 11 6.51 14.88 1.45
C LEU A 11 7.04 13.49 1.02
N ALA A 12 8.02 12.94 1.74
CA ALA A 12 8.50 11.59 1.49
C ALA A 12 7.38 10.57 1.75
N TRP A 13 7.37 9.52 0.92
CA TRP A 13 6.52 8.36 1.14
C TRP A 13 7.00 7.57 2.35
N LEU A 14 6.05 7.13 3.18
CA LEU A 14 6.32 6.37 4.38
C LEU A 14 5.85 4.93 4.18
N PHE A 15 6.75 3.98 4.43
CA PHE A 15 6.48 2.54 4.35
C PHE A 15 7.13 1.82 5.53
N SER A 16 6.52 0.71 5.95
CA SER A 16 7.14 -0.28 6.82
C SER A 16 7.58 -1.48 5.98
N ILE A 17 8.62 -2.18 6.42
CA ILE A 17 9.17 -3.36 5.77
C ILE A 17 9.38 -4.45 6.81
N ARG A 18 9.38 -5.72 6.38
CA ARG A 18 9.77 -6.85 7.24
C ARG A 18 11.01 -7.58 6.73
N GLU A 19 11.25 -7.48 5.43
CA GLU A 19 12.44 -7.93 4.75
C GLU A 19 13.61 -6.95 4.98
N PRO A 20 14.86 -7.39 4.79
CA PRO A 20 16.02 -6.50 4.83
C PRO A 20 15.87 -5.32 3.89
N LEU A 21 16.30 -4.14 4.34
CA LEU A 21 16.18 -2.90 3.57
C LEU A 21 16.88 -3.02 2.21
N GLU A 22 18.02 -3.68 2.16
CA GLU A 22 18.81 -3.92 0.97
C GLU A 22 18.00 -4.68 -0.09
N GLU A 23 17.28 -5.72 0.31
CA GLU A 23 16.45 -6.50 -0.62
C GLU A 23 15.31 -5.65 -1.19
N ILE A 24 14.67 -4.82 -0.36
CA ILE A 24 13.60 -3.91 -0.76
C ILE A 24 14.10 -2.85 -1.75
N LEU A 25 15.29 -2.28 -1.51
CA LEU A 25 15.88 -1.25 -2.37
C LEU A 25 16.43 -1.81 -3.69
N LEU A 26 16.84 -3.08 -3.72
CA LEU A 26 17.31 -3.76 -4.94
C LEU A 26 16.17 -4.26 -5.83
N ALA A 27 14.93 -4.27 -5.33
CA ALA A 27 13.80 -4.76 -6.09
C ALA A 27 13.50 -3.86 -7.30
N THR A 28 13.51 -4.46 -8.49
CA THR A 28 13.26 -3.76 -9.75
C THR A 28 11.81 -3.92 -10.24
N PRO A 29 11.23 -2.90 -10.89
CA PRO A 29 9.86 -2.98 -11.38
C PRO A 29 9.69 -4.00 -12.52
N PHE A 30 8.44 -4.27 -12.88
CA PHE A 30 8.07 -5.11 -14.01
C PHE A 30 8.64 -4.57 -15.35
N PHE A 31 8.82 -5.47 -16.33
CA PHE A 31 9.11 -5.16 -17.74
C PHE A 31 10.33 -4.25 -18.00
N ARG A 32 11.37 -4.32 -17.16
CA ARG A 32 12.57 -3.47 -17.27
C ARG A 32 12.24 -1.98 -17.32
N LEU A 33 11.12 -1.58 -16.71
CA LEU A 33 10.76 -0.17 -16.59
C LEU A 33 11.82 0.55 -15.75
N SER A 34 11.89 1.87 -15.93
CA SER A 34 12.71 2.71 -15.07
C SER A 34 12.35 2.49 -13.60
N PRO A 35 13.32 2.51 -12.66
CA PRO A 35 13.04 2.49 -11.22
C PRO A 35 11.96 3.49 -10.78
N LYS A 36 11.79 4.60 -11.51
CA LYS A 36 10.72 5.59 -11.28
C LYS A 36 9.29 5.01 -11.32
N ALA A 37 9.10 3.86 -11.97
CA ALA A 37 7.82 3.15 -12.04
C ALA A 37 7.60 2.20 -10.84
N SER A 38 8.57 2.05 -9.93
CA SER A 38 8.43 1.21 -8.75
C SER A 38 7.45 1.81 -7.72
N ILE A 39 6.94 0.96 -6.83
CA ILE A 39 6.08 1.39 -5.71
C ILE A 39 6.81 2.40 -4.81
N LEU A 40 8.12 2.26 -4.63
CA LEU A 40 8.93 3.18 -3.82
C LEU A 40 8.91 4.61 -4.38
N HIS A 41 8.94 4.75 -5.71
CA HIS A 41 9.00 6.06 -6.37
C HIS A 41 7.63 6.63 -6.74
N ASN A 42 6.68 5.78 -7.15
CA ASN A 42 5.36 6.20 -7.63
C ASN A 42 4.24 5.32 -7.07
N PRO A 43 4.01 5.31 -5.75
CA PRO A 43 3.02 4.44 -5.13
C PRO A 43 1.58 4.78 -5.54
N GLU A 44 1.34 6.02 -5.97
CA GLU A 44 0.04 6.46 -6.45
C GLU A 44 -0.41 5.73 -7.73
N GLN A 45 0.52 5.35 -8.61
CA GLN A 45 0.19 4.53 -9.79
C GLN A 45 -0.48 3.22 -9.37
N SER A 46 0.12 2.52 -8.40
CA SER A 46 -0.43 1.28 -7.86
C SER A 46 -1.77 1.52 -7.17
N PHE A 47 -1.92 2.63 -6.45
CA PHE A 47 -3.18 2.99 -5.79
C PHE A 47 -4.30 3.30 -6.79
N ARG A 48 -4.01 3.97 -7.91
CA ARG A 48 -5.01 4.27 -8.96
C ARG A 48 -5.59 3.00 -9.61
N GLN A 49 -4.86 1.90 -9.62
CA GLN A 49 -5.30 0.65 -10.25
C GLN A 49 -6.25 -0.18 -9.39
N PHE A 50 -6.03 -0.26 -8.07
CA PHE A 50 -6.80 -1.14 -7.18
C PHE A 50 -7.43 -0.44 -5.98
N SER A 51 -6.97 0.77 -5.66
CA SER A 51 -7.37 1.63 -4.54
C SER A 51 -7.56 0.93 -3.18
N ILE A 52 -6.87 -0.19 -2.94
CA ILE A 52 -6.96 -0.95 -1.68
C ILE A 52 -6.34 -0.16 -0.53
N LEU A 53 -5.16 0.41 -0.78
CA LEU A 53 -4.38 1.07 0.26
C LEU A 53 -3.78 2.38 -0.27
N ALA A 54 -4.22 3.50 0.31
CA ALA A 54 -3.67 4.79 -0.05
C ALA A 54 -2.22 4.92 0.46
N PRO A 55 -1.28 5.42 -0.35
CA PRO A 55 0.06 5.68 0.12
C PRO A 55 0.04 6.85 1.10
N VAL A 56 0.86 6.76 2.14
CA VAL A 56 0.91 7.74 3.22
C VAL A 56 2.20 8.53 3.11
N ARG A 57 2.07 9.86 3.14
CA ARG A 57 3.24 10.75 3.29
C ARG A 57 3.58 10.90 4.76
N LEU A 58 4.84 11.13 5.07
CA LEU A 58 5.29 11.35 6.44
C LEU A 58 4.51 12.48 7.12
N GLN A 59 4.22 13.57 6.40
CA GLN A 59 3.38 14.66 6.91
C GLN A 59 2.01 14.18 7.38
N GLN A 60 1.33 13.40 6.54
CA GLN A 60 -0.02 12.92 6.80
C GLN A 60 -0.02 12.00 8.02
N PHE A 61 0.96 11.11 8.11
CA PHE A 61 1.11 10.24 9.27
C PHE A 61 1.31 11.03 10.57
N VAL A 62 2.17 12.07 10.55
CA VAL A 62 2.40 12.92 11.74
C VAL A 62 1.14 13.70 12.13
N LEU A 63 0.39 14.22 11.17
CA LEU A 63 -0.88 14.92 11.43
C LEU A 63 -1.90 13.95 12.03
N ASP A 64 -2.12 12.80 11.39
CA ASP A 64 -3.12 11.82 11.83
C ASP A 64 -2.76 11.22 13.19
N SER A 65 -1.48 10.98 13.48
CA SER A 65 -1.05 10.42 14.77
C SER A 65 -1.20 11.39 15.94
N ASN A 66 -1.30 12.69 15.68
CA ASN A 66 -1.50 13.71 16.71
C ASN A 66 -2.99 14.06 16.92
N GLU A 67 -3.88 13.57 16.06
CA GLU A 67 -5.32 13.86 16.10
C GLU A 67 -6.06 12.77 16.88
N LYS A 68 -6.73 13.12 17.98
CA LYS A 68 -7.39 12.14 18.88
C LYS A 68 -8.53 11.37 18.21
N ALA A 69 -9.17 11.96 17.21
CA ALA A 69 -10.30 11.35 16.52
C ALA A 69 -9.88 10.47 15.32
N ARG A 70 -8.58 10.25 15.09
CA ARG A 70 -8.08 9.55 13.90
C ARG A 70 -7.07 8.47 14.24
N THR A 71 -7.25 7.32 13.61
CA THR A 71 -6.25 6.26 13.58
C THR A 71 -5.26 6.55 12.45
N SER A 72 -3.97 6.42 12.71
CA SER A 72 -2.92 6.52 11.70
C SER A 72 -2.39 5.14 11.32
N TYR A 73 -1.88 5.00 10.11
CA TYR A 73 -1.29 3.75 9.67
C TYR A 73 -0.09 3.98 8.75
N ILE A 74 0.78 2.98 8.70
CA ILE A 74 1.91 2.93 7.80
C ILE A 74 1.70 1.75 6.83
N PRO A 75 1.65 2.00 5.51
CA PRO A 75 1.65 0.96 4.50
C PRO A 75 2.86 0.02 4.62
N GLU A 76 2.62 -1.29 4.59
CA GLU A 76 3.68 -2.29 4.62
C GLU A 76 4.03 -2.77 3.20
N LEU A 77 5.32 -2.74 2.88
CA LEU A 77 5.89 -3.35 1.69
C LEU A 77 6.54 -4.70 2.02
N SER A 78 6.49 -5.59 1.03
CA SER A 78 7.12 -6.90 1.07
C SER A 78 7.58 -7.32 -0.32
N LEU A 79 8.40 -8.38 -0.35
CA LEU A 79 8.84 -9.00 -1.59
C LEU A 79 7.99 -10.23 -1.88
N ARG A 80 7.47 -10.31 -3.10
CA ARG A 80 6.80 -11.50 -3.60
C ARG A 80 7.72 -12.25 -4.54
N LYS A 81 8.09 -13.47 -4.13
CA LYS A 81 8.91 -14.40 -4.92
C LYS A 81 8.00 -15.33 -5.73
N GLY A 82 8.47 -15.77 -6.90
CA GLY A 82 7.86 -16.85 -7.68
C GLY A 82 6.60 -16.51 -8.49
N GLN A 83 6.12 -15.27 -8.48
CA GLN A 83 5.01 -14.87 -9.37
C GLN A 83 5.44 -14.56 -10.80
N TRP A 84 6.68 -14.13 -10.97
CA TRP A 84 7.21 -13.72 -12.26
C TRP A 84 8.60 -14.31 -12.44
N GLN A 85 8.95 -14.57 -13.70
CA GLN A 85 10.29 -14.98 -14.08
C GLN A 85 10.77 -14.06 -15.19
N GLU A 86 12.01 -13.60 -15.08
CA GLU A 86 12.68 -12.84 -16.12
C GLU A 86 13.96 -13.58 -16.51
N SER A 87 14.11 -13.90 -17.79
CA SER A 87 15.23 -14.70 -18.29
C SER A 87 15.44 -16.02 -17.50
N ASN A 88 14.35 -16.77 -17.26
CA ASN A 88 14.32 -18.03 -16.50
C ASN A 88 14.78 -17.93 -15.04
N LYS A 89 14.87 -16.73 -14.47
CA LYS A 89 15.15 -16.53 -13.03
C LYS A 89 13.91 -15.98 -12.33
N PRO A 90 13.54 -16.50 -11.15
CA PRO A 90 12.45 -15.93 -10.37
C PRO A 90 12.77 -14.47 -10.04
N LYS A 91 11.85 -13.57 -10.37
CA LYS A 91 11.98 -12.15 -10.08
C LYS A 91 11.21 -11.82 -8.83
N GLU A 92 11.89 -11.17 -7.89
CA GLU A 92 11.26 -10.62 -6.69
C GLU A 92 10.65 -9.27 -7.02
N LEU A 93 9.41 -9.08 -6.58
CA LEU A 93 8.63 -7.89 -6.91
C LEU A 93 8.09 -7.27 -5.64
N LEU A 94 8.22 -5.95 -5.55
CA LEU A 94 7.60 -5.17 -4.49
C LEU A 94 6.10 -5.29 -4.58
N ARG A 95 5.47 -5.46 -3.42
CA ARG A 95 4.03 -5.39 -3.25
C ARG A 95 3.69 -4.81 -1.89
N TYR A 96 2.46 -4.34 -1.75
CA TYR A 96 1.87 -4.17 -0.44
C TYR A 96 1.63 -5.53 0.22
N SER A 97 1.79 -5.61 1.53
CA SER A 97 1.45 -6.79 2.35
C SER A 97 0.41 -6.51 3.42
N GLY A 98 0.26 -5.26 3.85
CA GLY A 98 -0.64 -4.89 4.93
C GLY A 98 -0.41 -3.46 5.41
N VAL A 99 -0.76 -3.20 6.65
CA VAL A 99 -0.48 -1.94 7.36
C VAL A 99 -0.04 -2.19 8.79
N GLN A 100 0.72 -1.24 9.31
CA GLN A 100 1.01 -1.08 10.73
C GLN A 100 0.11 0.03 11.28
N VAL A 101 -0.73 -0.28 12.26
CA VAL A 101 -1.76 0.61 12.80
C VAL A 101 -1.28 1.26 14.09
N TYR A 102 -1.54 2.56 14.21
CA TYR A 102 -1.21 3.38 15.36
C TYR A 102 -2.41 4.23 15.78
N ASP A 103 -2.54 4.49 17.07
CA ASP A 103 -3.41 5.56 17.58
C ASP A 103 -2.72 6.31 18.72
N LEU A 104 -2.74 7.64 18.63
CA LEU A 104 -2.09 8.57 19.54
C LEU A 104 -0.66 8.19 19.91
N ASN A 105 0.12 7.77 18.91
CA ASN A 105 1.50 7.26 18.99
C ASN A 105 1.69 5.86 19.60
N ASN A 106 0.62 5.19 20.01
CA ASN A 106 0.68 3.80 20.46
C ASN A 106 0.55 2.87 19.25
N TYR A 107 1.40 1.85 19.19
CA TYR A 107 1.29 0.79 18.20
C TYR A 107 0.18 -0.19 18.61
N TYR A 108 -0.79 -0.41 17.72
CA TYR A 108 -1.93 -1.29 17.97
C TYR A 108 -1.72 -2.68 17.39
N GLY A 109 -1.15 -2.76 16.20
CA GLY A 109 -0.97 -4.04 15.53
C GLY A 109 -0.82 -3.92 14.03
N ARG A 110 -0.66 -5.09 13.41
CA ARG A 110 -0.52 -5.26 11.97
C ARG A 110 -1.79 -5.87 11.41
N MET A 111 -2.28 -5.35 10.30
CA MET A 111 -3.38 -5.94 9.53
C MET A 111 -2.87 -6.40 8.18
N ASP A 112 -3.24 -7.61 7.76
CA ASP A 112 -2.92 -8.09 6.42
C ASP A 112 -3.82 -7.40 5.38
N LEU A 113 -3.36 -7.35 4.12
CA LEU A 113 -4.18 -6.83 3.01
C LEU A 113 -5.58 -7.45 2.89
N LYS A 114 -5.73 -8.73 3.26
CA LYS A 114 -7.03 -9.43 3.24
C LYS A 114 -8.02 -8.85 4.25
N ASP A 115 -7.52 -8.35 5.39
CA ASP A 115 -8.34 -7.77 6.46
C ASP A 115 -8.78 -6.34 6.09
N LEU A 116 -8.09 -5.73 5.12
CA LEU A 116 -8.34 -4.37 4.62
C LEU A 116 -9.32 -4.32 3.44
N SER A 117 -10.04 -5.40 3.13
CA SER A 117 -11.00 -5.43 2.01
C SER A 117 -12.11 -4.38 2.14
N GLY A 118 -12.42 -3.95 3.37
CA GLY A 118 -13.38 -2.89 3.67
C GLY A 118 -12.84 -1.46 3.48
N MET A 119 -11.52 -1.28 3.46
CA MET A 119 -10.87 0.03 3.50
C MET A 119 -11.25 0.96 2.33
N PRO A 120 -11.41 0.47 1.09
CA PRO A 120 -11.85 1.33 -0.03
C PRO A 120 -13.23 1.97 0.18
N TRP A 121 -14.11 1.37 0.98
CA TRP A 121 -15.46 1.91 1.23
C TRP A 121 -15.47 3.04 2.25
N LEU A 122 -14.45 3.09 3.11
CA LEU A 122 -14.29 4.11 4.15
C LEU A 122 -13.55 5.35 3.64
N SER A 123 -12.87 5.24 2.49
CA SER A 123 -12.04 6.30 1.94
C SER A 123 -12.74 7.06 0.83
N THR A 124 -12.80 8.38 0.95
CA THR A 124 -13.25 9.29 -0.12
C THR A 124 -12.26 9.38 -1.28
N HIS A 125 -11.04 8.88 -1.10
CA HIS A 125 -9.98 8.89 -2.12
C HIS A 125 -10.00 7.63 -3.00
N THR A 126 -10.97 6.74 -2.82
CA THR A 126 -11.08 5.49 -3.58
C THR A 126 -11.43 5.76 -5.03
N ILE A 127 -10.54 5.37 -5.93
CA ILE A 127 -10.70 5.60 -7.38
C ILE A 127 -11.32 4.38 -8.04
N ARG A 128 -10.90 3.17 -7.65
CA ARG A 128 -11.39 1.92 -8.25
C ARG A 128 -11.42 0.78 -7.25
N VAL A 129 -12.51 0.02 -7.24
CA VAL A 129 -12.64 -1.19 -6.41
C VAL A 129 -12.94 -2.39 -7.31
N LEU A 130 -12.27 -3.51 -7.02
CA LEU A 130 -12.58 -4.80 -7.62
C LEU A 130 -13.58 -5.54 -6.72
N LEU A 131 -14.78 -5.75 -7.23
CA LEU A 131 -15.81 -6.58 -6.63
C LEU A 131 -15.66 -8.00 -7.16
N ILE A 132 -15.46 -8.94 -6.24
CA ILE A 132 -15.43 -10.37 -6.55
C ILE A 132 -16.77 -10.95 -6.09
N CYS A 133 -17.64 -11.26 -7.04
CA CYS A 133 -18.88 -11.96 -6.75
C CYS A 133 -18.63 -13.46 -6.88
N LEU A 134 -18.88 -14.20 -5.80
CA LEU A 134 -18.79 -15.66 -5.75
C LEU A 134 -20.21 -16.26 -5.77
N PRO A 135 -20.82 -16.50 -6.94
CA PRO A 135 -22.04 -17.30 -7.03
C PRO A 135 -21.74 -18.76 -6.66
N LYS A 136 -22.72 -19.42 -6.03
CA LYS A 136 -22.67 -20.80 -5.51
C LYS A 136 -22.22 -21.88 -6.52
N ARG A 137 -22.28 -21.61 -7.83
CA ARG A 137 -21.85 -22.53 -8.90
C ARG A 137 -20.77 -21.86 -9.74
N SER A 138 -19.51 -22.13 -9.36
CA SER A 138 -18.25 -22.03 -10.13
C SER A 138 -17.83 -20.74 -10.86
N LEU A 139 -18.71 -19.78 -11.14
CA LEU A 139 -18.37 -18.60 -11.94
C LEU A 139 -17.93 -17.41 -11.07
N ARG A 140 -16.63 -17.16 -10.91
CA ARG A 140 -16.17 -15.92 -10.27
C ARG A 140 -16.38 -14.75 -11.22
N LEU A 141 -17.33 -13.88 -10.90
CA LEU A 141 -17.54 -12.63 -11.64
C LEU A 141 -16.66 -11.54 -11.02
N PHE A 142 -15.89 -10.86 -11.87
CA PHE A 142 -15.07 -9.71 -11.49
C PHE A 142 -15.72 -8.45 -12.04
N LEU A 143 -16.18 -7.56 -11.16
CA LEU A 143 -16.70 -6.25 -11.53
C LEU A 143 -15.73 -5.17 -11.04
N SER A 144 -15.40 -4.20 -11.88
CA SER A 144 -14.56 -3.07 -11.51
C SER A 144 -15.38 -1.80 -11.49
N GLN A 145 -15.60 -1.23 -10.31
CA GLN A 145 -16.34 0.02 -10.15
C GLN A 145 -15.36 1.20 -9.98
N LYS A 146 -15.57 2.28 -10.73
CA LYS A 146 -14.80 3.53 -10.62
C LYS A 146 -15.59 4.54 -9.75
N ASN A 147 -14.89 5.23 -8.86
CA ASN A 147 -15.44 6.24 -7.93
C ASN A 147 -16.70 5.75 -7.18
N PRO A 148 -16.58 4.73 -6.32
CA PRO A 148 -17.68 4.27 -5.49
C PRO A 148 -17.99 5.31 -4.41
N ASN A 149 -18.96 6.19 -4.66
CA ASN A 149 -19.47 7.09 -3.63
C ASN A 149 -20.53 6.35 -2.79
N MET A 150 -20.33 6.31 -1.47
CA MET A 150 -21.40 5.98 -0.52
C MET A 150 -22.32 7.22 -0.43
N LYS A 151 -23.59 7.07 -0.79
CA LYS A 151 -24.62 8.10 -0.55
C LYS A 151 -25.01 8.13 0.91
#